data_AF-A0A9X3WVZ5-F1
#
_entry.id   AF-A0A9X3WVZ5-F1
#
_cell.length_a   1.000
_cell.length_b   1.000
_cell.length_c   1.000
_cell.angle_alpha   90.00
_cell.angle_beta   90.00
_cell.angle_gamma   90.00
#
_symmetry.space_group_name_H-M   'P 1'
#
loop_
_entity.id
_entity.type
_entity.pdbx_description
1 polymer ?
#
loop_
_entity_poly.entity_id
_entity_poly.type
_entity_poly.pdbx_seq_one_letter_code
_entity_poly.pdbx_strand_id
1 'polypeptide(L)'
;MQKYLCLDHELINGKGVSIPEIKTIYQSLLNENERITNEIVDSIECNDYVRLSHLLVSRSKIQDAIKEIESLHEDELIGQMPTKERVSRLLNNAAESLETSGDEVLLNVSNSLEKFNHSAHSLVTKTINISTKAFSKGNQLNHKAGKYLVKKTSKGLSKLADAIKDKS
;
A
#
# COMPACT_ATOMS: atom_id res chain seq x y z
N MET A 1 50.34 16.26 26.67
CA MET A 1 48.85 16.15 26.72
C MET A 1 48.19 16.40 25.36
N GLN A 2 48.78 15.99 24.24
CA GLN A 2 48.21 16.22 22.89
C GLN A 2 47.89 14.94 22.11
N LYS A 3 48.28 13.76 22.62
CA LYS A 3 48.03 12.46 21.96
C LYS A 3 46.65 11.86 22.25
N TYR A 4 46.01 12.25 23.36
CA TYR A 4 44.72 11.65 23.76
C TYR A 4 43.52 12.24 23.00
N LEU A 5 43.59 13.52 22.61
CA LEU A 5 42.53 14.19 21.85
C LEU A 5 42.38 13.68 20.40
N CYS A 6 43.42 13.08 19.81
CA CYS A 6 43.37 12.56 18.45
C CYS A 6 42.71 11.17 18.39
N LEU A 7 42.89 10.33 19.41
CA LEU A 7 42.26 9.01 19.50
C LEU A 7 40.75 9.10 19.71
N ASP A 8 40.29 10.05 20.52
CA ASP A 8 38.85 10.24 20.77
C ASP A 8 38.11 10.66 19.48
N HIS A 9 38.75 11.43 18.60
CA HIS A 9 38.15 11.85 17.34
C HIS A 9 38.09 10.71 16.28
N GLU A 10 39.03 9.77 16.34
CA GLU A 10 39.03 8.58 15.47
C GLU A 10 37.98 7.54 15.91
N LEU A 11 37.71 7.41 17.21
CA LEU A 11 36.64 6.57 17.75
C LEU A 11 35.24 7.11 17.40
N ILE A 12 35.05 8.43 17.42
CA ILE A 12 33.78 9.09 17.08
C ILE A 12 33.47 8.98 15.56
N ASN A 13 34.49 8.85 14.72
CA ASN A 13 34.35 8.70 13.26
C ASN A 13 34.30 7.23 12.78
N GLY A 14 34.07 6.26 13.67
CA GLY A 14 34.00 4.83 13.31
C GLY A 14 35.34 4.18 12.93
N LYS A 15 36.43 4.95 12.95
CA LYS A 15 37.79 4.53 12.57
C LYS A 15 38.50 3.63 13.59
N GLY A 16 37.87 3.42 14.75
CA GLY A 16 38.35 2.52 15.81
C GLY A 16 37.80 1.10 15.74
N VAL A 17 36.86 0.82 14.84
CA VAL A 17 36.32 -0.53 14.61
C VAL A 17 37.25 -1.26 13.64
N SER A 18 37.60 -2.51 13.92
CA SER A 18 38.50 -3.23 13.03
C SER A 18 37.82 -3.50 11.68
N ILE A 19 38.56 -3.37 10.57
CA ILE A 19 38.06 -3.67 9.22
C ILE A 19 37.35 -5.06 9.13
N PRO A 20 37.83 -6.11 9.82
CA PRO A 20 37.10 -7.38 9.90
C PRO A 20 35.72 -7.27 10.53
N GLU A 21 35.57 -6.52 11.62
CA GLU A 21 34.26 -6.30 12.29
C GLU A 21 33.31 -5.51 11.40
N ILE A 22 33.81 -4.48 10.70
CA ILE A 22 33.02 -3.72 9.71
C ILE A 22 32.51 -4.64 8.61
N LYS A 23 33.36 -5.54 8.09
CA LYS A 23 32.96 -6.55 7.09
C LYS A 23 31.91 -7.51 7.62
N THR A 24 32.04 -7.96 8.87
CA THR A 24 31.04 -8.83 9.51
C THR A 24 29.69 -8.13 9.67
N ILE A 25 29.68 -6.88 10.13
CA ILE A 25 28.45 -6.08 10.28
C ILE A 25 27.82 -5.83 8.92
N TYR A 26 28.62 -5.46 7.92
CA TYR A 26 28.17 -5.24 6.56
C TYR A 26 27.50 -6.50 5.96
N GLN A 27 28.15 -7.66 6.10
CA GLN A 27 27.58 -8.92 5.64
C GLN A 27 26.29 -9.29 6.40
N SER A 28 26.24 -9.02 7.71
CA SER A 28 25.03 -9.24 8.50
C SER A 28 23.87 -8.37 8.04
N LEU A 29 24.13 -7.10 7.69
CA LEU A 29 23.12 -6.18 7.17
C LEU A 29 22.61 -6.61 5.79
N LEU A 30 23.49 -7.11 4.91
CA LEU A 30 23.08 -7.66 3.62
C LEU A 30 22.15 -8.87 3.79
N ASN A 31 22.53 -9.82 4.66
CA ASN A 31 21.72 -10.99 4.96
C ASN A 31 20.35 -10.60 5.56
N GLU A 32 20.33 -9.60 6.44
CA GLU A 32 19.09 -9.11 7.04
C GLU A 32 18.18 -8.41 6.02
N ASN A 33 18.76 -7.66 5.08
CA ASN A 33 18.04 -7.03 3.98
C ASN A 33 17.40 -8.06 3.04
N GLU A 34 18.11 -9.16 2.76
CA GLU A 34 17.59 -10.29 1.99
C GLU A 34 16.43 -10.98 2.74
N ARG A 35 16.58 -11.22 4.05
CA ARG A 35 15.50 -11.78 4.89
C ARG A 35 14.25 -10.90 4.86
N ILE A 36 14.39 -9.60 5.08
CA ILE A 36 13.25 -8.66 5.05
C ILE A 36 12.60 -8.62 3.67
N THR A 37 13.39 -8.75 2.59
CA THR A 37 12.84 -8.81 1.23
C THR A 37 11.92 -10.02 1.05
N ASN A 38 12.32 -11.19 1.55
CA ASN A 38 11.47 -12.39 1.54
C ASN A 38 10.21 -12.19 2.39
N GLU A 39 10.33 -11.62 3.59
CA GLU A 39 9.18 -11.36 4.47
C GLU A 39 8.19 -10.32 3.90
N ILE A 40 8.67 -9.38 3.08
CA ILE A 40 7.82 -8.41 2.36
C ILE A 40 6.97 -9.14 1.32
N VAL A 41 7.57 -10.05 0.55
CA VAL A 41 6.85 -10.88 -0.43
C VAL A 41 5.76 -11.68 0.28
N ASP A 42 6.10 -12.36 1.36
CA ASP A 42 5.14 -13.13 2.18
C ASP A 42 4.00 -12.24 2.71
N SER A 43 4.32 -11.03 3.17
CA SER A 43 3.33 -10.09 3.71
C SER A 43 2.38 -9.56 2.63
N ILE A 44 2.86 -9.37 1.40
CA ILE A 44 2.04 -9.00 0.24
C ILE A 44 1.11 -10.16 -0.13
N GLU A 45 1.64 -11.37 -0.23
CA GLU A 45 0.84 -12.57 -0.55
C GLU A 45 -0.25 -12.83 0.49
N CYS A 46 0.06 -12.63 1.77
CA CYS A 46 -0.86 -12.81 2.89
C CYS A 46 -1.77 -11.60 3.15
N ASN A 47 -1.65 -10.50 2.40
CA ASN A 47 -2.39 -9.24 2.62
C ASN A 47 -2.23 -8.64 4.03
N ASP A 48 -1.08 -8.84 4.67
CA ASP A 48 -0.77 -8.26 5.99
C ASP A 48 -0.09 -6.90 5.85
N TYR A 49 -0.91 -5.88 5.63
CA TYR A 49 -0.45 -4.51 5.38
C TYR A 49 0.14 -3.82 6.62
N VAL A 50 -0.21 -4.27 7.83
CA VAL A 50 0.38 -3.75 9.07
C VAL A 50 1.82 -4.23 9.16
N ARG A 51 2.05 -5.53 9.00
CA ARG A 51 3.40 -6.11 8.96
C ARG A 51 4.23 -5.51 7.83
N LEU A 52 3.64 -5.36 6.64
CA LEU A 52 4.29 -4.73 5.49
C LEU A 52 4.81 -3.32 5.81
N SER A 53 4.01 -2.49 6.49
CA SER A 53 4.44 -1.12 6.86
C SER A 53 5.67 -1.12 7.77
N HIS A 54 5.73 -2.03 8.74
CA HIS A 54 6.88 -2.18 9.62
C HIS A 54 8.11 -2.71 8.88
N LEU A 55 7.93 -3.70 8.00
CA LEU A 55 9.02 -4.26 7.19
C LEU A 55 9.63 -3.23 6.25
N LEU A 56 8.82 -2.37 5.62
CA LEU A 56 9.32 -1.29 4.75
C LEU A 56 10.15 -0.25 5.52
N VAL A 57 9.72 0.12 6.74
CA VAL A 57 10.49 1.03 7.61
C VAL A 57 11.81 0.39 8.03
N SER A 58 11.80 -0.90 8.40
CA SER A 58 13.02 -1.64 8.76
C SER A 58 13.97 -1.77 7.57
N ARG A 59 13.45 -2.05 6.37
CA ARG A 59 14.24 -2.10 5.12
C ARG A 59 14.93 -0.77 4.85
N SER A 60 14.23 0.35 4.98
CA SER A 60 14.82 1.69 4.80
C SER A 60 15.99 1.91 5.74
N LYS A 61 15.84 1.61 7.03
CA LYS A 61 16.90 1.78 8.04
C LYS A 61 18.13 0.92 7.74
N ILE A 62 17.93 -0.32 7.29
CA ILE A 62 19.04 -1.20 6.92
C ILE A 62 19.76 -0.69 5.67
N GLN A 63 19.00 -0.22 4.67
CA GLN A 63 19.58 0.37 3.46
C GLN A 63 20.38 1.64 3.76
N ASP A 64 19.89 2.48 4.68
CA ASP A 64 20.60 3.67 5.13
C ASP A 64 21.91 3.30 5.86
N ALA A 65 21.87 2.29 6.75
CA ALA A 65 23.06 1.79 7.43
C ALA A 65 24.10 1.17 6.48
N ILE A 66 23.64 0.43 5.45
CA ILE A 66 24.50 -0.12 4.39
C ILE A 66 25.20 1.03 3.64
N LYS A 67 24.44 2.04 3.22
CA LYS A 67 24.98 3.22 2.51
C LYS A 67 25.97 4.00 3.37
N GLU A 68 25.73 4.11 4.67
CA GLU A 68 26.62 4.81 5.59
C GLU A 68 27.95 4.05 5.76
N ILE A 69 27.91 2.72 5.87
CA ILE A 69 29.11 1.86 5.93
C ILE A 69 29.88 1.93 4.61
N GLU A 70 29.19 1.84 3.46
CA GLU A 70 29.81 2.02 2.15
C GLU A 70 30.46 3.40 2.05
N SER A 71 29.75 4.48 2.37
CA SER A 71 30.30 5.84 2.31
C SER A 71 31.55 6.02 3.18
N LEU A 72 31.63 5.35 4.34
CA LEU A 72 32.75 5.47 5.27
C LEU A 72 33.95 4.57 4.92
N HIS A 73 33.72 3.39 4.31
CA HIS A 73 34.76 2.35 4.15
C HIS A 73 34.95 1.83 2.71
N GLU A 74 34.37 2.49 1.71
CA GLU A 74 34.37 1.99 0.33
C GLU A 74 35.78 1.91 -0.31
N ASP A 75 36.79 2.66 0.17
CA ASP A 75 38.21 2.48 -0.27
C ASP A 75 38.86 1.19 0.25
N GLU A 76 38.39 0.66 1.38
CA GLU A 76 38.89 -0.56 2.02
C GLU A 76 38.06 -1.81 1.63
N LEU A 77 36.85 -1.59 1.09
CA LEU A 77 35.94 -2.64 0.59
C LEU A 77 36.09 -2.88 -0.92
N ILE A 78 36.42 -1.84 -1.71
CA ILE A 78 36.54 -1.91 -3.17
C ILE A 78 37.87 -1.24 -3.54
N GLY A 79 38.91 -2.04 -3.75
CA GLY A 79 40.30 -1.55 -3.87
C GLY A 79 40.48 -0.32 -4.79
N GLN A 80 41.25 0.66 -4.28
CA GLN A 80 41.83 1.85 -4.91
C GLN A 80 41.31 2.22 -6.32
N MET A 81 40.08 2.75 -6.41
CA MET A 81 39.67 3.57 -7.55
C MET A 81 39.88 5.05 -7.21
N PRO A 82 40.33 5.89 -8.16
CA PRO A 82 40.45 7.33 -7.94
C PRO A 82 39.10 7.92 -7.49
N THR A 83 39.10 8.71 -6.43
CA THR A 83 37.89 9.22 -5.74
C THR A 83 36.90 9.92 -6.69
N LYS A 84 37.40 10.58 -7.74
CA LYS A 84 36.59 11.23 -8.77
C LYS A 84 35.78 10.23 -9.62
N GLU A 85 36.39 9.11 -9.97
CA GLU A 85 35.78 8.05 -10.77
C GLU A 85 34.72 7.29 -9.95
N ARG A 86 35.02 7.10 -8.66
CA ARG A 86 34.10 6.52 -7.67
C ARG A 86 32.83 7.37 -7.47
N VAL A 87 33.01 8.67 -7.20
CA VAL A 87 31.88 9.61 -7.05
C VAL A 87 31.05 9.70 -8.33
N SER A 88 31.70 9.77 -9.50
CA SER A 88 30.98 9.86 -10.78
C SER A 88 30.15 8.60 -11.06
N ARG A 89 30.68 7.41 -10.72
CA ARG A 89 29.99 6.13 -10.91
C ARG A 89 28.83 5.95 -9.94
N LEU A 90 29.00 6.34 -8.67
CA LEU A 90 27.91 6.34 -7.69
C LEU A 90 26.77 7.28 -8.09
N LEU A 91 27.10 8.50 -8.53
CA LEU A 91 26.10 9.46 -8.99
C LEU A 91 25.37 8.95 -10.24
N ASN A 92 26.07 8.34 -11.19
CA ASN A 92 25.44 7.76 -12.38
C ASN A 92 24.52 6.59 -12.01
N ASN A 93 24.99 5.66 -11.19
CA ASN A 93 24.20 4.50 -10.76
C ASN A 93 22.97 4.93 -9.94
N ALA A 94 23.12 5.95 -9.08
CA ALA A 94 22.01 6.51 -8.32
C ALA A 94 20.99 7.21 -9.23
N ALA A 95 21.46 7.93 -10.26
CA ALA A 95 20.58 8.55 -11.25
C ALA A 95 19.83 7.49 -12.09
N GLU A 96 20.53 6.49 -12.63
CA GLU A 96 19.93 5.38 -13.39
C GLU A 96 18.92 4.58 -12.55
N SER A 97 19.28 4.27 -11.30
CA SER A 97 18.38 3.56 -10.38
C SER A 97 17.17 4.40 -10.00
N LEU A 98 17.32 5.72 -9.81
CA LEU A 98 16.22 6.61 -9.50
C LEU A 98 15.29 6.80 -10.70
N GLU A 99 15.85 6.90 -11.90
CA GLU A 99 15.09 7.00 -13.15
C GLU A 99 14.27 5.72 -13.38
N THR A 100 14.92 4.56 -13.36
CA THR A 100 14.27 3.26 -13.59
C THR A 100 13.26 2.89 -12.49
N SER A 101 13.65 3.02 -11.21
CA SER A 101 12.74 2.69 -10.10
C SER A 101 11.64 3.74 -9.92
N GLY A 102 11.93 5.00 -10.22
CA GLY A 102 10.94 6.09 -10.19
C GLY A 102 9.85 5.87 -11.22
N ASP A 103 10.24 5.57 -12.46
CA ASP A 103 9.30 5.30 -13.55
C ASP A 103 8.47 4.03 -13.30
N GLU A 104 9.08 2.96 -12.77
CA GLU A 104 8.36 1.73 -12.42
C GLU A 104 7.32 1.96 -11.30
N VAL A 105 7.69 2.72 -10.26
CA VAL A 105 6.77 3.05 -9.16
C VAL A 105 5.62 3.93 -9.68
N LEU A 106 5.91 4.95 -10.49
CA LEU A 106 4.89 5.80 -11.10
C LEU A 106 3.94 5.00 -12.00
N LEU A 107 4.47 4.07 -12.80
CA LEU A 107 3.67 3.19 -13.64
C LEU A 107 2.76 2.29 -12.81
N ASN A 108 3.27 1.69 -11.74
CA ASN A 108 2.48 0.83 -10.84
C ASN A 108 1.38 1.60 -10.11
N VAL A 109 1.67 2.82 -9.65
CA VAL A 109 0.67 3.72 -9.04
C VAL A 109 -0.41 4.09 -10.06
N SER A 110 -0.01 4.47 -11.28
CA SER A 110 -0.95 4.79 -12.37
C SER A 110 -1.87 3.61 -12.70
N ASN A 111 -1.29 2.41 -12.87
CA ASN A 111 -2.05 1.19 -13.14
C ASN A 111 -3.01 0.83 -12.00
N SER A 112 -2.60 1.05 -10.74
CA SER A 112 -3.43 0.78 -9.57
C SER A 112 -4.60 1.78 -9.47
N LEU A 113 -4.36 3.06 -9.78
CA LEU A 113 -5.39 4.09 -9.87
C LEU A 113 -6.40 3.80 -10.98
N GLU A 114 -5.94 3.35 -12.15
CA GLU A 114 -6.82 2.98 -13.25
C GLU A 114 -7.70 1.78 -12.91
N LYS A 115 -7.13 0.72 -12.30
CA LYS A 115 -7.89 -0.43 -11.80
C LYS A 115 -8.91 -0.02 -10.75
N PHE A 116 -8.53 0.86 -9.81
CA PHE A 116 -9.44 1.39 -8.80
C PHE A 116 -10.60 2.17 -9.45
N ASN A 117 -10.31 3.05 -10.40
CA ASN A 117 -11.32 3.82 -11.12
C ASN A 117 -12.31 2.90 -11.85
N HIS A 118 -11.81 1.87 -12.55
CA HIS A 118 -12.65 0.89 -13.23
C HIS A 118 -13.52 0.09 -12.25
N SER A 119 -12.95 -0.35 -11.13
CA SER A 119 -13.66 -1.07 -10.07
C SER A 119 -14.76 -0.20 -9.44
N ALA A 120 -14.46 1.07 -9.14
CA ALA A 120 -15.41 2.03 -8.61
C ALA A 120 -16.59 2.25 -9.57
N HIS A 121 -16.32 2.46 -10.86
CA HIS A 121 -17.35 2.56 -11.88
C HIS A 121 -18.22 1.29 -11.99
N SER A 122 -17.60 0.11 -11.93
CA SER A 122 -18.31 -1.18 -11.94
C SER A 122 -19.22 -1.34 -10.72
N LEU A 123 -18.73 -0.99 -9.53
CA LEU A 123 -19.50 -1.02 -8.28
C LEU A 123 -20.68 -0.04 -8.33
N VAL A 124 -20.46 1.20 -8.76
CA VAL A 124 -21.52 2.19 -8.92
C VAL A 124 -22.59 1.68 -9.88
N THR A 125 -22.19 1.13 -11.03
CA THR A 125 -23.12 0.57 -12.02
C THR A 125 -23.92 -0.61 -11.46
N LYS A 126 -23.26 -1.54 -10.76
CA LYS A 126 -23.92 -2.68 -10.11
C LYS A 126 -24.92 -2.21 -9.05
N THR A 127 -24.53 -1.27 -8.20
CA THR A 127 -25.38 -0.71 -7.14
C THR A 127 -26.60 0.00 -7.72
N ILE A 128 -26.43 0.79 -8.77
CA ILE A 128 -27.54 1.46 -9.47
C ILE A 128 -28.49 0.40 -10.06
N ASN A 129 -27.97 -0.63 -10.72
CA ASN A 129 -28.79 -1.70 -11.30
C ASN A 129 -29.58 -2.49 -10.24
N ILE A 130 -28.94 -2.86 -9.12
CA ILE A 130 -29.62 -3.55 -8.01
C ILE A 130 -30.70 -2.65 -7.41
N SER A 131 -30.38 -1.38 -7.15
CA SER A 131 -31.32 -0.41 -6.58
C SER A 131 -32.52 -0.20 -7.49
N THR A 132 -32.29 -0.03 -8.79
CA THR A 132 -33.35 0.17 -9.79
C THR A 132 -34.30 -1.03 -9.85
N LYS A 133 -33.74 -2.26 -9.83
CA LYS A 133 -34.55 -3.49 -9.78
C LYS A 133 -35.34 -3.60 -8.49
N ALA A 134 -34.74 -3.28 -7.35
CA ALA A 134 -35.40 -3.31 -6.05
C ALA A 134 -36.56 -2.28 -5.98
N PHE A 135 -36.33 -1.04 -6.41
CA PHE A 135 -37.37 -0.01 -6.45
C PHE A 135 -38.50 -0.35 -7.41
N SER A 136 -38.18 -0.83 -8.61
CA SER A 136 -39.19 -1.25 -9.59
C SER A 136 -40.08 -2.38 -9.04
N LYS A 137 -39.46 -3.40 -8.43
CA LYS A 137 -40.19 -4.51 -7.82
C LYS A 137 -41.00 -4.07 -6.60
N GLY A 138 -40.45 -3.20 -5.77
CA GLY A 138 -41.15 -2.57 -4.65
C GLY A 138 -42.39 -1.80 -5.09
N ASN A 139 -42.26 -0.97 -6.13
CA ASN A 139 -43.38 -0.23 -6.72
C ASN A 139 -44.46 -1.17 -7.28
N GLN A 140 -44.06 -2.24 -7.96
CA GLN A 140 -45.01 -3.23 -8.48
C GLN A 140 -45.80 -3.93 -7.36
N LEU A 141 -45.12 -4.30 -6.27
CA LEU A 141 -45.75 -4.92 -5.10
C LEU A 141 -46.68 -3.94 -4.38
N ASN A 142 -46.23 -2.70 -4.17
CA ASN A 142 -47.05 -1.65 -3.55
C ASN A 142 -48.31 -1.37 -4.37
N HIS A 143 -48.19 -1.25 -5.70
CA HIS A 143 -49.34 -1.10 -6.59
C HIS A 143 -50.32 -2.29 -6.49
N LYS A 144 -49.81 -3.54 -6.45
CA LYS A 144 -50.65 -4.73 -6.27
C LYS A 144 -51.39 -4.72 -4.92
N ALA A 145 -50.70 -4.36 -3.85
CA ALA A 145 -51.29 -4.26 -2.51
C ALA A 145 -52.36 -3.16 -2.45
N GLY A 146 -52.07 -1.97 -3.00
CA GLY A 146 -53.03 -0.87 -3.11
C GLY A 146 -54.27 -1.27 -3.89
N LYS A 147 -54.11 -1.91 -5.05
CA LYS A 147 -55.24 -2.42 -5.86
C LYS A 147 -56.09 -3.44 -5.10
N TYR A 148 -55.47 -4.32 -4.33
CA TYR A 148 -56.18 -5.29 -3.48
C TYR A 148 -57.00 -4.59 -2.39
N LEU A 149 -56.41 -3.63 -1.68
CA LEU A 149 -57.08 -2.86 -0.63
C LEU A 149 -58.26 -2.06 -1.16
N VAL A 150 -58.09 -1.36 -2.29
CA VAL A 150 -59.18 -0.62 -2.96
C VAL A 150 -60.32 -1.57 -3.32
N LYS A 151 -60.01 -2.75 -3.90
CA LYS A 151 -61.03 -3.74 -4.27
C LYS A 151 -61.79 -4.28 -3.06
N LYS A 152 -61.11 -4.58 -1.95
CA LYS A 152 -61.74 -5.04 -0.70
C LYS A 152 -62.62 -3.97 -0.08
N THR A 153 -62.13 -2.74 -0.02
CA THR A 153 -62.84 -1.58 0.53
C THR A 153 -64.09 -1.27 -0.29
N SER A 154 -63.97 -1.21 -1.62
CA SER A 154 -65.09 -1.02 -2.55
C SER A 154 -66.17 -2.11 -2.37
N LYS A 155 -65.78 -3.39 -2.26
CA LYS A 155 -66.74 -4.48 -2.02
C LYS A 155 -67.43 -4.37 -0.65
N GLY A 156 -66.71 -3.92 0.37
CA GLY A 156 -67.28 -3.66 1.70
C GLY A 156 -68.30 -2.52 1.69
N LEU A 157 -67.96 -1.40 1.04
CA LEU A 157 -68.85 -0.26 0.85
C LEU A 157 -70.11 -0.63 0.06
N SER A 158 -69.97 -1.40 -1.02
CA SER A 158 -71.13 -1.87 -1.80
C SER A 158 -72.10 -2.66 -0.93
N LYS A 159 -71.60 -3.63 -0.15
CA LYS A 159 -72.44 -4.42 0.77
C LYS A 159 -73.12 -3.58 1.83
N LEU A 160 -72.42 -2.57 2.36
CA LEU A 160 -72.99 -1.64 3.33
C LEU A 160 -74.12 -0.81 2.71
N ALA A 161 -73.92 -0.32 1.48
CA ALA A 161 -74.94 0.42 0.75
C ALA A 161 -76.17 -0.44 0.46
N ASP A 162 -75.98 -1.69 0.02
CA ASP A 162 -77.07 -2.64 -0.21
C ASP A 162 -77.88 -2.88 1.08
N ALA A 163 -77.20 -3.11 2.21
CA ALA A 163 -77.85 -3.32 3.51
C ALA A 163 -78.61 -2.09 4.04
N ILE A 164 -78.17 -0.87 3.69
CA ILE A 164 -78.90 0.36 4.02
C ILE A 164 -80.14 0.49 3.14
N LYS A 165 -80.01 0.19 1.83
CA LYS A 165 -81.10 0.27 0.87
C LYS A 165 -82.21 -0.74 1.18
N ASP A 166 -81.86 -1.95 1.61
CA ASP A 166 -82.83 -2.99 1.99
C ASP A 166 -83.53 -2.71 3.34
N LYS A 167 -83.03 -1.74 4.12
CA LYS A 167 -83.61 -1.31 5.41
C LYS A 167 -84.50 -0.06 5.30
N SER A 168 -84.50 0.61 4.16
CA SER A 168 -85.24 1.85 3.90
C SER A 168 -86.49 1.60 3.09
#